data_AF-L5N537-F1
#
_entry.id   AF-L5N537-F1
#
_cell.length_a   1.000
_cell.length_b   1.000
_cell.length_c   1.000
_cell.angle_alpha   90.00
_cell.angle_beta   90.00
_cell.angle_gamma   90.00
#
_symmetry.space_group_name_H-M   'P 1'
#
loop_
_entity.id
_entity.type
_entity.pdbx_description
1 polymer ?
#
loop_
_entity_poly.entity_id
_entity_poly.type
_entity_poly.pdbx_seq_one_letter_code
_entity_poly.pdbx_strand_id
1 'polypeptide(L)'
;MDAQLLIEYGWVLIVLVGLEGILAADNALVLAIMVKHLPEEKRKKALFYGLAGAFILRFGSLFVISFLVDVWQVQALGAAYLLFISGKHLFDKWRERGKEEEEEVVAVENQRGKGFWATVLKVELADLAFAVDSILAAVALAVALPETPLPE
;
A
#
# COMPACT_ATOMS: atom_id res chain seq x y z
N MET A 1 -2.99 21.42 -31.57
CA MET A 1 -2.23 20.32 -30.95
C MET A 1 -2.52 20.19 -29.46
N ASP A 2 -3.29 21.11 -28.85
CA ASP A 2 -3.47 21.17 -27.39
C ASP A 2 -4.61 20.30 -26.86
N ALA A 3 -5.70 20.13 -27.64
CA ALA A 3 -6.84 19.33 -27.20
C ALA A 3 -6.52 17.83 -27.09
N GLN A 4 -5.63 17.31 -27.96
CA GLN A 4 -5.25 15.90 -27.94
C GLN A 4 -4.35 15.57 -26.74
N LEU A 5 -3.40 16.46 -26.41
CA LEU A 5 -2.60 16.37 -25.18
C LEU A 5 -3.50 16.43 -23.94
N LEU A 6 -4.44 17.37 -23.88
CA LEU A 6 -5.37 17.45 -22.74
C LEU A 6 -6.23 16.18 -22.58
N ILE A 7 -6.64 15.56 -23.68
CA ILE A 7 -7.41 14.31 -23.65
C ILE A 7 -6.54 13.14 -23.17
N GLU A 8 -5.30 13.01 -23.65
CA GLU A 8 -4.40 11.92 -23.25
C GLU A 8 -3.97 12.03 -21.78
N TYR A 9 -3.56 13.22 -21.35
CA TYR A 9 -3.20 13.49 -19.95
C TYR A 9 -4.42 13.38 -19.03
N GLY A 10 -5.58 13.88 -19.46
CA GLY A 10 -6.84 13.74 -18.72
C GLY A 10 -7.28 12.29 -18.58
N TRP A 11 -7.10 11.48 -19.62
CA TRP A 11 -7.38 10.04 -19.58
C TRP A 11 -6.47 9.31 -18.60
N VAL A 12 -5.16 9.56 -18.66
CA VAL A 12 -4.20 8.97 -17.71
C VAL A 12 -4.53 9.41 -16.28
N LEU A 13 -4.85 10.69 -16.06
CA LEU A 13 -5.25 11.19 -14.74
C LEU A 13 -6.49 10.45 -14.20
N ILE A 14 -7.52 10.24 -15.02
CA ILE A 14 -8.72 9.50 -14.61
C ILE A 14 -8.37 8.06 -14.23
N VAL A 15 -7.52 7.39 -15.03
CA VAL A 15 -7.06 6.03 -14.74
C VAL A 15 -6.30 6.01 -13.42
N LEU A 16 -5.35 6.93 -13.21
CA LEU A 16 -4.58 7.02 -11.97
C LEU A 16 -5.48 7.25 -10.76
N VAL A 17 -6.38 8.23 -10.81
CA VAL A 17 -7.33 8.51 -9.72
C VAL A 17 -8.21 7.29 -9.42
N GLY A 18 -8.68 6.58 -10.45
CA GLY A 18 -9.48 5.37 -10.28
C GLY A 18 -8.69 4.23 -9.63
N LEU A 19 -7.48 3.98 -10.11
CA LEU A 19 -6.60 2.91 -9.63
C LEU A 19 -6.19 3.16 -8.18
N GLU A 20 -5.85 4.40 -7.86
CA GLU A 20 -5.44 4.83 -6.53
C GLU A 20 -6.62 4.84 -5.55
N GLY A 21 -7.82 5.18 -6.02
CA GLY A 21 -9.06 5.07 -5.26
C GLY A 21 -9.44 3.63 -4.91
N ILE A 22 -9.30 2.69 -5.86
CA ILE A 22 -9.56 1.26 -5.62
C ILE A 22 -8.57 0.72 -4.58
N LEU A 23 -7.28 1.00 -4.74
CA LEU A 23 -6.24 0.58 -3.79
C LEU A 23 -6.47 1.16 -2.39
N ALA A 24 -6.86 2.44 -2.31
CA ALA A 24 -7.19 3.07 -1.03
C ALA A 24 -8.42 2.43 -0.35
N ALA A 25 -9.40 1.97 -1.13
CA ALA A 25 -10.58 1.30 -0.61
C ALA A 25 -10.25 -0.05 0.05
N ASP A 26 -9.38 -0.85 -0.57
CA ASP A 26 -8.92 -2.12 0.00
C ASP A 26 -8.17 -1.91 1.33
N ASN A 27 -7.29 -0.91 1.38
CA ASN A 27 -6.52 -0.59 2.59
C ASN A 27 -7.42 -0.04 3.71
N ALA A 28 -8.45 0.74 3.38
CA ALA A 28 -9.47 1.18 4.34
C ALA A 28 -10.36 0.03 4.83
N LEU A 29 -10.69 -0.94 3.97
CA LEU A 29 -11.46 -2.14 4.32
C LEU A 29 -10.70 -3.00 5.33
N VAL A 30 -9.42 -3.24 5.10
CA VAL A 30 -8.55 -3.98 6.04
C VAL A 30 -8.53 -3.27 7.40
N LEU A 31 -8.31 -1.95 7.41
CA LEU A 31 -8.37 -1.12 8.63
C LEU A 31 -9.71 -1.30 9.38
N ALA A 32 -10.83 -1.22 8.65
CA ALA A 32 -12.17 -1.38 9.20
C ALA A 32 -12.41 -2.77 9.81
N ILE A 33 -11.91 -3.83 9.17
CA ILE A 33 -12.02 -5.21 9.66
C ILE A 33 -11.27 -5.37 10.99
N MET A 34 -10.07 -4.81 11.13
CA MET A 34 -9.29 -4.98 12.36
C MET A 34 -9.85 -4.17 13.52
N VAL A 35 -10.37 -2.96 13.29
CA VAL A 35 -10.99 -2.16 14.37
C VAL A 35 -12.40 -2.66 14.76
N LYS A 36 -12.94 -3.67 14.05
CA LYS A 36 -14.27 -4.25 14.31
C LYS A 36 -14.40 -4.81 15.73
N HIS A 37 -13.31 -5.29 16.32
CA HIS A 37 -13.31 -5.82 17.69
C HIS A 37 -13.45 -4.73 18.77
N LEU A 38 -13.35 -3.44 18.43
CA LEU A 38 -13.44 -2.33 19.39
C LEU A 38 -14.90 -1.93 19.67
N PRO A 39 -15.20 -1.44 20.90
CA PRO A 39 -16.47 -0.81 21.23
C PRO A 39 -16.80 0.32 20.25
N GLU A 40 -18.09 0.51 19.92
CA GLU A 40 -18.52 1.43 18.86
C GLU A 40 -18.00 2.86 19.03
N GLU A 41 -17.95 3.35 20.27
CA GLU A 41 -17.45 4.68 20.62
C GLU A 41 -15.95 4.87 20.30
N LYS A 42 -15.15 3.80 20.40
CA LYS A 42 -13.71 3.82 20.12
C LYS A 42 -13.38 3.50 18.67
N ARG A 43 -14.28 2.79 17.96
CA ARG A 43 -14.08 2.37 16.57
C ARG A 43 -13.94 3.57 15.63
N LYS A 44 -14.80 4.60 15.77
CA LYS A 44 -14.71 5.81 14.94
C LYS A 44 -13.38 6.56 15.13
N LYS A 45 -12.92 6.68 16.37
CA LYS A 45 -11.63 7.33 16.67
C LYS A 45 -10.47 6.50 16.12
N ALA A 46 -10.50 5.18 16.31
CA ALA A 46 -9.48 4.27 15.79
C ALA A 46 -9.39 4.33 14.26
N LEU A 47 -10.54 4.36 13.57
CA LEU A 47 -10.59 4.49 12.12
C LEU A 47 -10.05 5.85 11.65
N PHE A 48 -10.43 6.93 12.32
CA PHE A 48 -9.96 8.27 11.97
C PHE A 48 -8.44 8.43 12.15
N TYR A 49 -7.89 8.01 13.30
CA TYR A 49 -6.46 8.09 13.54
C TYR A 49 -5.67 7.10 12.67
N GLY A 50 -6.22 5.92 12.38
CA GLY A 50 -5.62 4.99 11.44
C GLY A 50 -5.55 5.56 10.03
N LEU A 51 -6.64 6.13 9.52
CA LEU A 51 -6.67 6.73 8.18
C LEU A 51 -5.78 7.98 8.08
N ALA A 52 -5.77 8.83 9.11
CA ALA A 52 -4.90 10.00 9.16
C ALA A 52 -3.42 9.59 9.24
N GLY A 53 -3.09 8.56 10.01
CA GLY A 53 -1.76 7.95 10.05
C GLY A 53 -1.34 7.44 8.69
N ALA A 54 -2.22 6.69 8.02
CA ALA A 54 -2.00 6.16 6.67
C ALA A 54 -1.71 7.23 5.66
N PHE A 55 -2.50 8.30 5.67
CA PHE A 55 -2.28 9.42 4.78
C PHE A 55 -0.92 10.10 5.01
N ILE A 56 -0.51 10.31 6.26
CA ILE A 56 0.78 10.91 6.60
C ILE A 56 1.94 10.00 6.19
N LEU A 57 1.84 8.70 6.52
CA LEU A 57 2.87 7.73 6.16
C LEU A 57 2.99 7.58 4.66
N ARG A 58 1.89 7.60 3.92
CA ARG A 58 1.88 7.64 2.46
C ARG A 58 2.59 8.86 1.90
N PHE A 59 2.29 10.05 2.43
CA PHE A 59 2.98 11.29 2.03
C PHE A 59 4.49 11.23 2.30
N GLY A 60 4.88 10.78 3.50
CA GLY A 60 6.28 10.61 3.86
C GLY A 60 6.99 9.57 2.99
N SER A 61 6.29 8.49 2.66
CA SER A 61 6.81 7.41 1.81
C SER A 61 7.01 7.86 0.37
N LEU A 62 6.05 8.60 -0.20
CA LEU A 62 6.19 9.21 -1.52
C LEU A 62 7.42 10.12 -1.58
N PHE A 63 7.62 10.93 -0.53
CA PHE A 63 8.80 11.78 -0.43
C PHE A 63 10.09 10.97 -0.36
N VAL A 64 10.14 9.88 0.40
CA VAL A 64 11.33 9.00 0.45
C VAL A 64 11.56 8.32 -0.90
N ILE A 65 10.52 7.78 -1.52
CA ILE A 65 10.58 7.11 -2.83
C ILE A 65 11.11 8.07 -3.90
N SER A 66 10.74 9.36 -3.87
CA SER A 66 11.23 10.31 -4.87
C SER A 66 12.75 10.48 -4.85
N PHE A 67 13.44 10.15 -3.76
CA PHE A 67 14.92 10.12 -3.72
C PHE A 67 15.50 8.73 -4.00
N LEU A 68 14.75 7.67 -3.69
CA LEU A 68 15.22 6.29 -3.80
C LEU A 68 14.96 5.67 -5.17
N VAL A 69 14.03 6.22 -5.96
CA VAL A 69 13.60 5.66 -7.24
C VAL A 69 14.74 5.58 -8.26
N ASP A 70 15.71 6.49 -8.20
CA ASP A 70 16.86 6.50 -9.11
C ASP A 70 17.97 5.50 -8.72
N VAL A 71 17.85 4.84 -7.56
CA VAL A 71 18.88 3.94 -7.02
C VAL A 71 18.49 2.48 -7.27
N TRP A 72 18.98 1.91 -8.37
CA TRP A 72 18.64 0.54 -8.78
C TRP A 72 18.98 -0.54 -7.73
N GLN A 73 20.02 -0.35 -6.90
CA GLN A 73 20.39 -1.28 -5.83
C GLN A 73 19.29 -1.35 -4.76
N VAL A 74 18.65 -0.22 -4.46
CA VAL A 74 17.55 -0.14 -3.49
C VAL A 74 16.32 -0.84 -4.04
N GLN A 75 16.01 -0.63 -5.32
CA GLN A 75 14.93 -1.34 -6.01
C GLN A 75 15.15 -2.86 -6.01
N ALA A 76 16.38 -3.31 -6.33
CA ALA A 76 16.74 -4.72 -6.35
C ALA A 76 16.63 -5.38 -4.95
N LEU A 77 17.10 -4.69 -3.91
CA LEU A 77 16.95 -5.12 -2.52
C LEU A 77 15.48 -5.20 -2.10
N GLY A 78 14.68 -4.20 -2.44
CA GLY A 78 13.24 -4.18 -2.17
C GLY A 78 12.51 -5.34 -2.85
N ALA A 79 12.79 -5.57 -4.14
CA ALA A 79 12.21 -6.68 -4.90
C ALA A 79 12.62 -8.05 -4.33
N ALA A 80 13.90 -8.25 -4.01
CA ALA A 80 14.38 -9.49 -3.41
C ALA A 80 13.74 -9.74 -2.04
N TYR A 81 13.56 -8.69 -1.23
CA TYR A 81 12.88 -8.77 0.06
C TYR A 81 11.41 -9.18 -0.11
N LEU A 82 10.66 -8.54 -1.02
CA LEU A 82 9.25 -8.86 -1.27
C LEU A 82 9.07 -10.30 -1.81
N LEU A 83 9.95 -10.76 -2.69
CA LEU A 83 9.98 -12.14 -3.16
C LEU A 83 10.25 -13.11 -2.00
N PHE A 84 11.19 -12.77 -1.12
CA PHE A 84 11.48 -13.59 0.05
C PHE A 84 10.29 -13.71 0.99
N ILE A 85 9.59 -12.61 1.34
CA ILE A 85 8.44 -12.69 2.25
C ILE A 85 7.29 -13.47 1.62
N SER A 86 7.02 -13.22 0.33
CA SER A 86 5.94 -13.90 -0.40
C SER A 86 6.21 -15.38 -0.54
N GLY A 87 7.45 -15.75 -0.89
CA GLY A 87 7.90 -17.12 -1.01
C GLY A 87 7.87 -17.85 0.33
N LYS A 88 8.37 -17.21 1.41
CA LYS A 88 8.31 -17.76 2.76
C LYS A 88 6.88 -18.00 3.21
N HIS A 89 6.00 -17.02 3.06
CA HIS A 89 4.61 -17.12 3.50
C HIS A 89 3.84 -18.20 2.72
N LEU A 90 4.11 -18.34 1.42
CA LEU A 90 3.55 -19.42 0.61
C LEU A 90 4.07 -20.81 1.03
N PHE A 91 5.37 -20.89 1.36
CA PHE A 91 6.01 -22.13 1.79
C PHE A 91 5.57 -22.58 3.18
N ASP A 92 5.46 -21.66 4.14
CA ASP A 92 4.95 -21.91 5.48
C ASP A 92 3.50 -22.42 5.41
N LYS A 93 2.65 -21.75 4.62
CA LYS A 93 1.26 -22.17 4.36
C LYS A 93 1.13 -23.53 3.67
N TRP A 94 2.10 -23.89 2.82
CA TRP A 94 2.18 -25.22 2.19
C TRP A 94 2.61 -26.30 3.18
N ARG A 95 3.50 -25.97 4.12
CA ARG A 95 4.02 -26.88 5.15
C ARG A 95 2.99 -27.18 6.24
N GLU A 96 2.10 -26.24 6.53
CA GLU A 96 1.05 -26.38 7.56
C GLU A 96 -0.19 -27.15 7.11
N ARG A 97 -0.32 -27.48 5.81
CA ARG A 97 -1.42 -28.31 5.27
C ARG A 97 -1.52 -29.75 5.82
N GLY A 98 -0.64 -30.16 6.73
CA GLY A 98 -0.65 -31.48 7.38
C GLY A 98 -1.12 -31.51 8.84
N LYS A 99 -1.50 -30.36 9.42
CA LYS A 99 -2.11 -30.29 10.76
C LYS A 99 -3.29 -29.32 10.68
N GLU A 100 -4.49 -29.85 10.86
CA GLU A 100 -5.72 -29.06 10.80
C GLU A 100 -5.75 -28.00 11.90
N GLU A 101 -6.04 -26.79 11.42
CA GLU A 101 -6.67 -25.64 12.07
C GLU A 101 -6.05 -25.11 13.36
N GLU A 102 -5.34 -23.98 13.22
CA GLU A 102 -5.58 -22.78 14.02
C GLU A 102 -5.03 -21.54 13.27
N GLU A 103 -5.95 -20.62 12.93
CA GLU A 103 -5.77 -19.21 12.52
C GLU A 103 -4.36 -18.70 12.09
N GLU A 104 -4.18 -18.45 10.78
CA GLU A 104 -3.15 -17.52 10.30
C GLU A 104 -3.75 -16.34 9.53
N VAL A 105 -4.37 -15.44 10.27
CA VAL A 105 -4.35 -14.00 9.96
C VAL A 105 -3.33 -13.39 10.92
N VAL A 106 -2.04 -13.56 10.61
CA VAL A 106 -0.88 -12.92 11.27
C VAL A 106 -1.04 -12.84 12.81
N ALA A 107 -0.96 -13.98 13.48
CA ALA A 107 -0.74 -14.13 14.93
C ALA A 107 -1.46 -13.10 15.82
N VAL A 108 -2.71 -13.39 16.17
CA VAL A 108 -3.35 -12.86 17.38
C VAL A 108 -2.96 -13.78 18.54
N GLU A 109 -1.74 -13.61 19.06
CA GLU A 109 -1.44 -14.03 20.42
C GLU A 109 -0.85 -12.87 21.23
N ASN A 110 -1.78 -12.25 21.97
CA ASN A 110 -1.63 -12.07 23.40
C ASN A 110 -0.45 -11.21 23.88
N GLN A 111 -0.50 -9.90 23.59
CA GLN A 111 -0.06 -8.89 24.57
C GLN A 111 -1.08 -7.76 24.67
N ARG A 112 -2.03 -7.98 25.59
CA ARG A 112 -2.91 -6.97 26.21
C ARG A 112 -2.18 -5.62 26.29
N GLY A 113 -2.68 -4.63 25.55
CA GLY A 113 -2.28 -3.22 25.69
C GLY A 113 -1.36 -2.64 24.61
N LYS A 114 -0.72 -3.44 23.75
CA LYS A 114 0.20 -2.97 22.68
C LYS A 114 -0.30 -3.16 21.24
N GLY A 115 -1.48 -3.76 21.07
CA GLY A 115 -2.01 -4.23 19.78
C GLY A 115 -2.43 -3.16 18.77
N PHE A 116 -2.94 -1.99 19.18
CA PHE A 116 -3.42 -0.98 18.22
C PHE A 116 -2.31 -0.44 17.32
N TRP A 117 -1.20 0.03 17.91
CA TRP A 117 -0.07 0.59 17.15
C TRP A 117 0.66 -0.45 16.32
N ALA A 118 0.78 -1.68 16.82
CA ALA A 118 1.38 -2.78 16.06
C ALA A 118 0.52 -3.18 14.85
N THR A 119 -0.81 -3.19 15.01
CA THR A 119 -1.74 -3.47 13.92
C THR A 119 -1.76 -2.35 12.90
N VAL A 120 -1.82 -1.09 13.33
CA VAL A 120 -1.66 0.07 12.43
C VAL A 120 -0.36 -0.07 11.66
N LEU A 121 0.78 -0.27 12.33
CA LEU A 121 2.07 -0.43 11.66
C LEU A 121 2.11 -1.57 10.62
N LYS A 122 1.47 -2.71 10.87
CA LYS A 122 1.37 -3.81 9.89
C LYS A 122 0.59 -3.41 8.64
N VAL A 123 -0.49 -2.66 8.82
CA VAL A 123 -1.38 -2.21 7.74
C VAL A 123 -0.71 -1.12 6.94
N GLU A 124 -0.02 -0.21 7.62
CA GLU A 124 0.82 0.81 7.01
C GLU A 124 1.94 0.19 6.17
N LEU A 125 2.60 -0.86 6.68
CA LEU A 125 3.62 -1.58 5.93
C LEU A 125 3.04 -2.30 4.71
N ALA A 126 1.82 -2.82 4.81
CA ALA A 126 1.11 -3.43 3.69
C ALA A 126 0.69 -2.36 2.65
N ASP A 127 0.09 -1.25 3.10
CA ASP A 127 -0.28 -0.09 2.27
C ASP A 127 0.95 0.46 1.55
N LEU A 128 2.09 0.58 2.23
CA LEU A 128 3.36 1.01 1.65
C LEU A 128 3.87 0.03 0.57
N ALA A 129 3.82 -1.27 0.83
CA ALA A 129 4.24 -2.27 -0.14
C ALA A 129 3.36 -2.25 -1.41
N PHE A 130 2.05 -2.09 -1.26
CA PHE A 130 1.11 -1.92 -2.38
C PHE A 130 1.29 -0.58 -3.09
N ALA A 131 1.55 0.50 -2.34
CA ALA A 131 1.76 1.83 -2.89
C ALA A 131 2.94 1.84 -3.86
N VAL A 132 4.07 1.19 -3.51
CA VAL A 132 5.25 1.11 -4.39
C VAL A 132 4.92 0.53 -5.77
N ASP A 133 4.18 -0.59 -5.82
CA ASP A 133 3.80 -1.23 -7.09
C ASP A 133 2.89 -0.32 -7.93
N SER A 134 1.89 0.29 -7.29
CA SER A 134 1.00 1.24 -7.96
C SER A 134 1.69 2.53 -8.43
N ILE A 135 2.69 3.01 -7.69
CA ILE A 135 3.51 4.16 -8.08
C ILE A 135 4.37 3.79 -9.28
N LEU A 136 4.99 2.61 -9.31
CA LEU A 136 5.76 2.16 -10.47
C LEU A 136 4.87 2.01 -11.72
N ALA A 137 3.66 1.49 -11.57
CA ALA A 137 2.67 1.46 -12.65
C ALA A 137 2.25 2.86 -13.10
N ALA A 138 2.07 3.80 -12.16
CA ALA A 138 1.72 5.19 -12.44
C ALA A 138 2.86 5.93 -13.16
N VAL A 139 4.10 5.73 -12.73
CA VAL A 139 5.30 6.27 -13.38
C VAL A 139 5.43 5.70 -14.79
N ALA A 140 5.20 4.40 -15.00
CA ALA A 140 5.21 3.80 -16.33
C ALA A 140 4.13 4.40 -17.25
N LEU A 141 2.91 4.63 -16.74
CA LEU A 141 1.83 5.33 -17.46
C LEU A 141 2.20 6.79 -17.77
N ALA A 142 2.85 7.49 -16.85
CA ALA A 142 3.26 8.88 -17.02
C ALA A 142 4.39 9.02 -18.05
N VAL A 143 5.39 8.13 -18.02
CA VAL A 143 6.50 8.12 -19.00
C VAL A 143 6.04 7.71 -20.40
N ALA A 144 4.91 7.01 -20.51
CA ALA A 144 4.30 6.66 -21.80
C ALA A 144 3.54 7.82 -22.46
N LEU A 145 3.34 8.96 -21.76
CA LEU A 145 2.70 10.14 -22.34
C LEU A 145 3.65 10.89 -23.30
N PRO A 146 3.12 11.53 -24.35
CA PRO A 146 3.95 12.32 -25.26
C PRO A 146 4.53 13.56 -24.56
N GLU A 147 5.77 13.92 -24.93
CA GLU A 147 6.46 15.09 -24.39
C GLU A 147 5.69 16.38 -24.64
N THR A 148 5.59 17.23 -23.62
CA THR A 148 4.98 18.55 -23.76
C THR A 148 5.94 19.52 -24.44
N PRO A 149 5.49 20.38 -25.37
CA PRO A 149 6.31 21.40 -26.01
C PRO A 149 6.61 22.62 -25.10
N LEU A 150 6.45 22.49 -23.78
CA LEU A 150 6.73 23.55 -22.82
C LEU A 150 8.25 23.62 -22.53
N PRO A 151 8.85 24.83 -22.46
CA PRO A 151 10.25 24.95 -22.07
C PRO A 151 10.45 24.47 -20.62
N GLU A 152 11.58 23.79 -20.39
CA GLU A 152 12.04 23.32 -19.06
C GLU A 152 12.16 24.44 -18.02
#